data_AF-A0A4Y8LST6-F1
#
_entry.id   AF-A0A4Y8LST6-F1
#
_cell.length_a   1.000
_cell.length_b   1.000
_cell.length_c   1.000
_cell.angle_alpha   90.00
_cell.angle_beta   90.00
_cell.angle_gamma   90.00
#
_symmetry.space_group_name_H-M   'P 1'
#
loop_
_entity.id
_entity.type
_entity.pdbx_description
1 polymer ?
#
loop_
_entity_poly.entity_id
_entity_poly.type
_entity_poly.pdbx_seq_one_letter_code
_entity_poly.pdbx_strand_id
1 'polypeptide(L)'
;MHRLQLLRRWLKYKYMMLHRAEGGASIVAMGFAIGIAIEMFTLPTLGFAFILIFPLCYLLRGNLPAALIGFVIGKIIYIPMMYPNSKVGGWILPKHLSFQISFLSEKINHLLLMNLKLIVGGIVDGAILGLLLYFPIKYSINAYKAKRTEKRKMSRARVEAQLD
;
A
#
# COMPACT_ATOMS: atom_id res chain seq x y z
N MET A 1 -0.73 -38.34 -9.86
CA MET A 1 -0.18 -37.78 -8.59
C MET A 1 1.10 -36.92 -8.76
N HIS A 2 1.80 -36.96 -9.90
CA HIS A 2 3.08 -36.26 -10.09
C HIS A 2 2.99 -34.72 -10.19
N ARG A 3 1.89 -34.17 -10.75
CA ARG A 3 1.70 -32.72 -10.93
C ARG A 3 1.55 -31.94 -9.61
N LEU A 4 0.98 -32.56 -8.56
CA LEU A 4 0.82 -31.94 -7.23
C LEU A 4 2.16 -31.76 -6.51
N GLN A 5 3.10 -32.69 -6.70
CA GLN A 5 4.44 -32.60 -6.09
C GLN A 5 5.30 -31.51 -6.74
N LEU A 6 5.18 -31.33 -8.07
CA LEU A 6 5.81 -30.24 -8.80
C LEU A 6 5.27 -28.88 -8.34
N LEU A 7 3.95 -28.77 -8.17
CA LEU A 7 3.31 -27.56 -7.65
C LEU A 7 3.78 -27.22 -6.23
N ARG A 8 3.83 -28.22 -5.34
CA ARG A 8 4.30 -28.05 -3.95
C ARG A 8 5.78 -27.66 -3.89
N ARG A 9 6.63 -28.24 -4.75
CA ARG A 9 8.05 -27.87 -4.88
C ARG A 9 8.22 -26.46 -5.44
N TRP A 10 7.46 -26.10 -6.46
CA TRP A 10 7.49 -24.76 -7.06
C TRP A 10 7.01 -23.68 -6.07
N LEU A 11 5.93 -23.94 -5.34
CA LEU A 11 5.46 -23.06 -4.26
C LEU A 11 6.48 -22.92 -3.14
N LYS A 12 7.10 -24.03 -2.71
CA LYS A 12 8.17 -24.02 -1.70
C LYS A 12 9.40 -23.24 -2.20
N TYR A 13 9.74 -23.35 -3.48
CA TYR A 13 10.86 -22.63 -4.09
C TYR A 13 10.55 -21.12 -4.20
N LYS A 14 9.36 -20.73 -4.67
CA LYS A 14 8.88 -19.34 -4.67
C LYS A 14 8.85 -18.77 -3.25
N TYR A 15 8.41 -19.54 -2.27
CA TYR A 15 8.41 -19.16 -0.84
C TYR A 15 9.84 -18.98 -0.30
N MET A 16 10.75 -19.89 -0.60
CA MET A 16 12.16 -19.79 -0.21
C MET A 16 12.86 -18.60 -0.90
N MET A 17 12.56 -18.35 -2.17
CA MET A 17 13.04 -17.19 -2.92
C MET A 17 12.52 -15.88 -2.31
N LEU A 18 11.23 -15.81 -1.93
CA LEU A 18 10.65 -14.65 -1.25
C LEU A 18 11.29 -14.39 0.14
N HIS A 19 11.65 -15.46 0.85
CA HIS A 19 12.25 -15.37 2.18
C HIS A 19 13.74 -15.01 2.14
N ARG A 20 14.48 -15.41 1.09
CA ARG A 20 15.92 -15.10 0.89
C ARG A 20 16.18 -13.83 0.06
N ALA A 21 15.24 -13.37 -0.75
CA ALA A 21 15.42 -12.15 -1.52
C ALA A 21 15.40 -10.92 -0.58
N GLU A 22 16.46 -10.13 -0.65
CA GLU A 22 16.60 -8.80 -0.03
C GLU A 22 15.46 -7.84 -0.41
N GLY A 23 14.69 -8.17 -1.46
CA GLY A 23 13.48 -7.47 -1.90
C GLY A 23 12.19 -7.79 -1.13
N GLY A 24 12.14 -8.81 -0.26
CA GLY A 24 10.87 -9.20 0.39
C GLY A 24 10.29 -8.12 1.31
N ALA A 25 11.13 -7.37 2.02
CA ALA A 25 10.67 -6.22 2.82
C ALA A 25 10.20 -5.06 1.94
N SER A 26 10.90 -4.83 0.82
CA SER A 26 10.54 -3.82 -0.17
C SER A 26 9.17 -4.09 -0.80
N ILE A 27 8.87 -5.34 -1.14
CA ILE A 27 7.58 -5.73 -1.75
C ILE A 27 6.42 -5.52 -0.76
N VAL A 28 6.63 -5.82 0.53
CA VAL A 28 5.64 -5.58 1.57
C VAL A 28 5.46 -4.10 1.85
N ALA A 29 6.56 -3.34 1.96
CA ALA A 29 6.51 -1.89 2.13
C ALA A 29 5.84 -1.19 0.94
N MET A 30 6.10 -1.64 -0.29
CA MET A 30 5.46 -1.14 -1.50
C MET A 30 3.96 -1.42 -1.47
N GLY A 31 3.55 -2.64 -1.12
CA GLY A 31 2.13 -2.97 -0.95
C GLY A 31 1.47 -2.06 0.07
N PHE A 32 2.07 -1.91 1.25
CA PHE A 32 1.56 -1.02 2.30
C PHE A 32 1.42 0.44 1.85
N ALA A 33 2.43 0.97 1.16
CA ALA A 33 2.42 2.32 0.60
C ALA A 33 1.29 2.52 -0.41
N ILE A 34 1.07 1.54 -1.30
CA ILE A 34 -0.05 1.54 -2.26
C ILE A 34 -1.39 1.58 -1.52
N GLY A 35 -1.55 0.78 -0.48
CA GLY A 35 -2.77 0.75 0.34
C GLY A 35 -3.11 2.11 0.95
N ILE A 36 -2.12 2.76 1.56
CA ILE A 36 -2.29 4.09 2.15
C ILE A 36 -2.55 5.14 1.07
N ALA A 37 -1.78 5.14 -0.01
CA ALA A 37 -1.95 6.08 -1.10
C ALA A 37 -3.36 6.01 -1.69
N ILE A 38 -3.89 4.79 -1.85
CA ILE A 38 -5.23 4.58 -2.39
C ILE A 38 -6.31 5.05 -1.42
N GLU A 39 -6.16 4.79 -0.12
CA GLU A 39 -7.12 5.27 0.88
C GLU A 39 -7.26 6.80 0.86
N MET A 40 -6.16 7.54 0.63
CA MET A 40 -6.18 9.00 0.61
C MET A 40 -7.08 9.63 -0.47
N PHE A 41 -7.41 8.90 -1.54
CA PHE A 41 -8.33 9.40 -2.58
C PHE A 41 -9.61 8.59 -2.74
N THR A 42 -9.79 7.48 -2.01
CA THR A 42 -10.93 6.56 -2.25
C THR A 42 -12.19 6.85 -1.46
N LEU A 43 -12.12 7.59 -0.35
CA LEU A 43 -13.31 8.01 0.40
C LEU A 43 -14.36 8.78 -0.43
N PRO A 44 -13.97 9.70 -1.35
CA PRO A 44 -14.89 10.33 -2.30
C PRO A 44 -15.48 9.35 -3.34
N THR A 45 -14.81 8.23 -3.60
CA THR A 45 -15.15 7.29 -4.69
C THR A 45 -16.07 6.14 -4.27
N LEU A 46 -16.62 6.13 -3.05
CA LEU A 46 -17.68 5.18 -2.62
C LEU A 46 -17.36 3.68 -2.87
N GLY A 47 -16.11 3.24 -2.70
CA GLY A 47 -15.75 1.81 -2.64
C GLY A 47 -14.99 1.22 -3.83
N PHE A 48 -14.55 2.04 -4.81
CA PHE A 48 -13.70 1.57 -5.91
C PHE A 48 -12.25 1.21 -5.51
N ALA A 49 -11.92 1.17 -4.21
CA ALA A 49 -10.57 0.94 -3.73
C ALA A 49 -9.94 -0.36 -4.22
N PHE A 50 -10.67 -1.48 -4.21
CA PHE A 50 -10.15 -2.76 -4.66
C PHE A 50 -9.79 -2.74 -6.16
N ILE A 51 -10.60 -2.06 -6.98
CA ILE A 51 -10.35 -1.92 -8.42
C ILE A 51 -9.05 -1.17 -8.70
N LEU A 52 -8.58 -0.32 -7.77
CA LEU A 52 -7.31 0.38 -7.87
C LEU A 52 -6.16 -0.38 -7.20
N ILE A 53 -6.38 -1.00 -6.04
CA ILE A 53 -5.35 -1.71 -5.26
C ILE A 53 -4.81 -2.89 -6.06
N PHE A 54 -5.68 -3.68 -6.70
CA PHE A 54 -5.27 -4.89 -7.42
C PHE A 54 -4.32 -4.58 -8.60
N PRO A 55 -4.68 -3.69 -9.55
CA PRO A 55 -3.79 -3.33 -10.66
C PRO A 55 -2.50 -2.66 -10.20
N LEU A 56 -2.55 -1.75 -9.23
CA LEU A 56 -1.34 -1.09 -8.73
C LEU A 56 -0.40 -2.08 -8.04
N CYS A 57 -0.91 -2.99 -7.22
CA CYS A 57 -0.09 -4.03 -6.61
C CYS A 57 0.55 -4.93 -7.66
N TYR A 58 -0.17 -5.26 -8.73
CA TYR A 58 0.38 -6.06 -9.83
C TYR A 58 1.48 -5.29 -10.58
N LEU A 59 1.22 -4.03 -10.95
CA LEU A 59 2.13 -3.19 -11.74
C LEU A 59 3.41 -2.84 -10.97
N LEU A 60 3.27 -2.43 -9.71
CA LEU A 60 4.40 -2.04 -8.84
C LEU A 60 5.00 -3.22 -8.08
N ARG A 61 4.54 -4.45 -8.37
CA ARG A 61 4.99 -5.70 -7.73
C ARG A 61 4.90 -5.64 -6.20
N GLY A 62 3.85 -5.03 -5.67
CA GLY A 62 3.56 -4.91 -4.24
C GLY A 62 2.86 -6.14 -3.66
N ASN A 63 2.97 -6.32 -2.33
CA ASN A 63 2.25 -7.38 -1.62
C ASN A 63 0.79 -6.98 -1.38
N LEU A 64 -0.16 -7.71 -1.97
CA LEU A 64 -1.59 -7.44 -1.84
C LEU A 64 -2.08 -7.45 -0.37
N PRO A 65 -1.81 -8.49 0.45
CA PRO A 65 -2.15 -8.45 1.88
C PRO A 65 -1.61 -7.21 2.61
N ALA A 66 -0.37 -6.81 2.33
CA ALA A 66 0.22 -5.62 2.92
C ALA A 66 -0.50 -4.33 2.48
N ALA A 67 -0.96 -4.27 1.22
CA ALA A 67 -1.77 -3.17 0.72
C ALA A 67 -3.13 -3.09 1.42
N LEU A 68 -3.79 -4.22 1.67
CA LEU A 68 -5.04 -4.23 2.44
C LEU A 68 -4.83 -3.75 3.88
N ILE A 69 -3.72 -4.14 4.53
CA ILE A 69 -3.36 -3.62 5.85
C ILE A 69 -3.11 -2.11 5.79
N GLY A 70 -2.34 -1.65 4.80
CA GLY A 70 -2.08 -0.22 4.58
C GLY A 70 -3.37 0.56 4.36
N PHE A 71 -4.32 0.01 3.60
CA PHE A 71 -5.64 0.59 3.35
C PHE A 71 -6.46 0.74 4.65
N VAL A 72 -6.52 -0.31 5.48
CA VAL A 72 -7.23 -0.25 6.77
C VAL A 72 -6.59 0.74 7.73
N ILE A 73 -5.25 0.76 7.84
CA ILE A 73 -4.54 1.74 8.67
C ILE A 73 -4.71 3.16 8.10
N GLY A 74 -4.76 3.27 6.78
CA GLY A 74 -5.01 4.51 6.05
C GLY A 74 -6.28 5.20 6.53
N LYS A 75 -7.33 4.48 6.93
CA LYS A 75 -8.57 5.07 7.47
C LYS A 75 -8.35 5.89 8.73
N ILE A 76 -7.49 5.39 9.61
CA ILE A 76 -7.15 6.08 10.86
C ILE A 76 -6.30 7.32 10.55
N ILE A 77 -5.36 7.19 9.60
CA ILE A 77 -4.48 8.28 9.14
C ILE A 77 -5.26 9.34 8.33
N TYR A 78 -6.34 8.95 7.66
CA TYR A 78 -7.10 9.83 6.79
C TYR A 78 -7.75 10.98 7.58
N ILE A 79 -8.26 10.70 8.79
CA ILE A 79 -8.95 11.71 9.62
C ILE A 79 -8.08 12.96 9.82
N PRO A 80 -6.83 12.87 10.32
CA PRO A 80 -5.95 14.04 10.41
C PRO A 80 -5.48 14.57 9.04
N MET A 81 -5.43 13.71 8.02
CA MET A 81 -5.00 14.10 6.67
C MET A 81 -6.09 14.77 5.82
N MET A 82 -7.35 14.79 6.26
CA MET A 82 -8.43 15.41 5.49
C MET A 82 -8.24 16.93 5.30
N TYR A 83 -7.67 17.61 6.31
CA TYR A 83 -7.39 19.04 6.26
C TYR A 83 -6.31 19.42 5.23
N PRO A 84 -5.10 18.81 5.24
CA PRO A 84 -4.09 19.08 4.21
C PRO A 84 -4.57 18.68 2.80
N ASN A 85 -5.24 17.54 2.65
CA ASN A 85 -5.80 17.10 1.36
C ASN A 85 -6.70 18.16 0.72
N SER A 86 -7.58 18.76 1.52
CA SER A 86 -8.50 19.81 1.04
C SER A 86 -7.77 21.09 0.63
N LYS A 87 -6.69 21.45 1.35
CA LYS A 87 -5.85 22.61 1.00
C LYS A 87 -5.07 22.38 -0.30
N VAL A 88 -4.40 21.23 -0.41
CA VAL A 88 -3.61 20.86 -1.60
C VAL A 88 -4.51 20.76 -2.83
N GLY A 89 -5.67 20.11 -2.71
CA GLY A 89 -6.66 20.06 -3.78
C GLY A 89 -7.19 21.44 -4.19
N GLY A 90 -7.34 22.37 -3.23
CA GLY A 90 -7.74 23.75 -3.50
C GLY A 90 -6.65 24.65 -4.09
N TRP A 91 -5.38 24.30 -3.94
CA TRP A 91 -4.26 24.97 -4.61
C TRP A 91 -4.08 24.50 -6.05
N ILE A 92 -4.29 23.21 -6.30
CA ILE A 92 -4.15 22.62 -7.63
C ILE A 92 -5.37 22.93 -8.49
N LEU A 93 -6.59 22.91 -7.92
CA LEU A 93 -7.82 23.17 -8.66
C LEU A 93 -8.24 24.65 -8.54
N PRO A 94 -8.25 25.43 -9.63
CA PRO A 94 -8.60 26.84 -9.57
C PRO A 94 -10.02 27.07 -9.07
N LYS A 95 -10.24 28.15 -8.30
CA LYS A 95 -11.56 28.51 -7.72
C LYS A 95 -12.64 28.79 -8.78
N HIS A 96 -12.26 29.03 -10.04
CA HIS A 96 -13.14 29.37 -11.15
C HIS A 96 -13.48 28.17 -12.06
N LEU A 97 -13.10 26.95 -11.68
CA LEU A 97 -13.49 25.74 -12.42
C LEU A 97 -14.96 25.40 -12.07
N SER A 98 -15.90 26.14 -12.65
CA SER A 98 -17.30 25.73 -12.69
C SER A 98 -17.50 24.87 -13.94
N PHE A 99 -17.70 23.57 -13.76
CA PHE A 99 -18.30 22.75 -14.82
C PHE A 99 -19.74 23.23 -15.00
N GLN A 100 -19.95 24.27 -15.81
CA GLN A 100 -21.26 24.63 -16.33
C GLN A 100 -21.68 23.61 -17.37
N ILE A 101 -21.84 22.35 -16.97
CA ILE A 101 -22.54 21.37 -17.78
C ILE A 101 -24.01 21.70 -17.58
N SER A 102 -24.58 22.49 -18.51
CA SER A 102 -25.99 22.96 -18.49
C SER A 102 -27.04 21.85 -18.35
N PHE A 103 -26.64 20.58 -18.46
CA PHE A 103 -27.50 19.41 -18.37
C PHE A 103 -27.58 18.79 -16.97
N LEU A 104 -26.72 19.19 -16.03
CA LEU A 104 -26.68 18.66 -14.66
C LEU A 104 -27.11 19.72 -13.65
N SER A 105 -27.96 19.34 -12.70
CA SER A 105 -28.41 20.22 -11.61
C SER A 105 -27.20 20.79 -10.85
N GLU A 106 -27.30 22.04 -10.40
CA GLU A 106 -26.22 22.81 -9.75
C GLU A 106 -25.59 22.08 -8.54
N LYS A 107 -26.40 21.29 -7.81
CA LYS A 107 -25.93 20.40 -6.73
C LYS A 107 -25.00 19.28 -7.21
N ILE A 108 -25.24 18.72 -8.39
CA ILE A 108 -24.43 17.64 -8.98
C ILE A 108 -23.07 18.19 -9.40
N ASN A 109 -23.03 19.38 -9.98
CA ASN A 109 -21.78 20.05 -10.34
C ASN A 109 -20.94 20.39 -9.09
N HIS A 110 -21.57 20.87 -8.01
CA HIS A 110 -20.87 21.14 -6.76
C HIS A 110 -20.33 19.86 -6.09
N LEU A 111 -21.09 18.76 -6.11
CA LEU A 111 -20.64 17.45 -5.61
C LEU A 111 -19.47 16.90 -6.44
N LEU A 112 -19.54 16.99 -7.77
CA LEU A 112 -18.46 16.58 -8.68
C LEU A 112 -17.17 17.35 -8.42
N LEU A 113 -17.25 18.68 -8.29
CA LEU A 113 -16.09 19.53 -8.01
C LEU A 113 -15.46 19.22 -6.64
N MET A 114 -16.28 18.91 -5.63
CA MET A 114 -15.79 18.53 -4.31
C MET A 114 -15.06 17.18 -4.35
N ASN A 115 -15.62 16.19 -5.04
CA ASN A 115 -14.99 14.88 -5.22
C ASN A 115 -13.68 14.99 -6.02
N LEU A 116 -13.64 15.80 -7.08
CA LEU A 116 -12.43 16.03 -7.88
C LEU A 116 -11.32 16.68 -7.07
N LYS A 117 -11.62 17.71 -6.25
CA LYS A 117 -10.63 18.34 -5.36
C LYS A 117 -10.02 17.33 -4.39
N LEU A 118 -10.85 16.47 -3.80
CA LEU A 118 -10.40 15.42 -2.88
C LEU A 118 -9.59 14.33 -3.59
N ILE A 119 -9.94 13.96 -4.82
CA ILE A 119 -9.17 12.98 -5.61
C ILE A 119 -7.79 13.56 -5.96
N VAL A 120 -7.74 14.79 -6.46
CA VAL A 120 -6.47 15.43 -6.86
C VAL A 120 -5.56 15.66 -5.64
N GLY A 121 -6.10 16.17 -4.53
CA GLY A 121 -5.37 16.28 -3.27
C GLY A 121 -4.90 14.92 -2.75
N GLY A 122 -5.80 13.94 -2.74
CA GLY A 122 -5.53 12.57 -2.28
C GLY A 122 -4.48 11.82 -3.09
N ILE A 123 -4.34 12.08 -4.38
CA ILE A 123 -3.27 11.50 -5.21
C ILE A 123 -1.91 12.06 -4.78
N VAL A 124 -1.81 13.38 -4.60
CA VAL A 124 -0.55 14.05 -4.23
C VAL A 124 -0.15 13.66 -2.81
N ASP A 125 -1.04 13.84 -1.85
CA ASP A 125 -0.79 13.52 -0.44
C ASP A 125 -0.61 12.01 -0.26
N GLY A 126 -1.37 11.18 -0.98
CA GLY A 126 -1.22 9.73 -0.99
C GLY A 126 0.14 9.28 -1.52
N ALA A 127 0.65 9.91 -2.58
CA ALA A 127 2.00 9.63 -3.10
C ALA A 127 3.08 10.02 -2.09
N ILE A 128 2.95 11.21 -1.48
CA ILE A 128 3.90 11.69 -0.46
C ILE A 128 3.87 10.77 0.77
N LEU A 129 2.69 10.50 1.33
CA LEU A 129 2.54 9.64 2.50
C LEU A 129 2.95 8.20 2.23
N GLY A 130 2.60 7.65 1.06
CA GLY A 130 3.04 6.33 0.64
C GLY A 130 4.56 6.24 0.58
N LEU A 131 5.23 7.26 0.01
CA LEU A 131 6.68 7.32 -0.06
C LEU A 131 7.32 7.47 1.33
N LEU A 132 6.77 8.34 2.18
CA LEU A 132 7.25 8.54 3.56
C LEU A 132 7.13 7.25 4.39
N LEU A 133 6.02 6.51 4.27
CA LEU A 133 5.76 5.30 5.04
C LEU A 133 6.42 4.05 4.46
N TYR A 134 6.87 4.08 3.20
CA TYR A 134 7.64 2.99 2.61
C TYR A 134 8.93 2.71 3.39
N PHE A 135 9.68 3.74 3.78
CA PHE A 135 10.95 3.59 4.50
C PHE A 135 10.83 2.95 5.88
N PRO A 136 9.98 3.44 6.81
CA PRO A 136 9.85 2.85 8.14
C PRO A 136 9.34 1.41 8.06
N ILE A 137 8.38 1.11 7.18
CA ILE A 137 7.87 -0.26 7.01
C ILE A 137 8.97 -1.20 6.49
N LYS A 138 9.74 -0.76 5.49
CA LYS A 138 10.88 -1.53 4.98
C LYS A 138 11.92 -1.79 6.06
N TYR A 139 12.26 -0.77 6.84
CA TYR A 139 13.21 -0.87 7.94
C TYR A 139 12.72 -1.84 9.02
N SER A 140 11.47 -1.68 9.50
CA SER A 140 10.88 -2.56 10.49
C SER A 140 10.93 -4.02 10.05
N ILE A 141 10.48 -4.33 8.83
CA ILE A 141 10.47 -5.72 8.32
C ILE A 141 11.88 -6.28 8.21
N ASN A 142 12.85 -5.48 7.77
CA ASN A 142 14.25 -5.89 7.72
C ASN A 142 14.80 -6.20 9.12
N ALA A 143 14.50 -5.36 10.12
CA ALA A 143 14.88 -5.60 11.51
C ALA A 143 14.27 -6.90 12.06
N TYR A 144 12.98 -7.16 11.79
CA TYR A 144 12.33 -8.43 12.16
C TYR A 144 12.98 -9.65 11.47
N LYS A 145 13.33 -9.53 10.18
CA LYS A 145 14.03 -10.59 9.45
C LYS A 145 15.42 -10.87 10.02
N ALA A 146 16.20 -9.83 10.31
CA ALA A 146 17.54 -9.95 10.90
C ALA A 146 17.48 -10.71 12.23
N LYS A 147 16.59 -10.29 13.14
CA LYS A 147 16.41 -10.93 14.45
C LYS A 147 15.99 -12.41 14.35
N ARG A 148 15.20 -12.78 13.34
CA ARG A 148 14.80 -14.18 13.12
C ARG A 148 15.95 -15.03 12.58
N THR A 149 16.79 -14.47 11.72
CA THR A 149 17.96 -15.17 11.17
C THR A 149 18.98 -15.45 12.26
N GLU A 150 19.23 -14.48 13.14
CA GLU A 150 20.12 -14.65 14.30
C GLU A 150 19.64 -15.74 15.25
N LYS A 151 18.33 -15.79 15.56
CA LYS A 151 17.75 -16.89 16.36
C LYS A 151 17.94 -18.27 15.74
N ARG A 152 17.88 -18.38 14.40
CA ARG A 152 18.08 -19.65 13.68
C ARG A 152 19.54 -20.10 13.68
N LYS A 153 20.49 -19.16 13.61
CA LYS A 153 21.93 -19.46 13.76
C LYS A 153 22.23 -19.96 15.17
N MET A 154 21.74 -19.25 16.18
CA MET A 154 21.87 -19.62 17.59
C MET A 154 21.29 -21.01 17.88
N SER A 155 20.13 -21.36 17.31
CA SER A 155 19.55 -22.69 17.49
C SER A 155 20.35 -23.80 16.80
N ARG A 156 21.05 -23.52 15.70
CA ARG A 156 21.91 -24.50 15.01
C ARG A 156 23.21 -24.73 15.76
N ALA A 157 23.86 -23.64 16.19
CA ALA A 157 25.08 -23.71 16.99
C ALA A 157 24.87 -24.47 18.31
N ARG A 158 23.69 -24.36 18.94
CA ARG A 158 23.32 -25.15 20.13
C ARG A 158 23.18 -26.65 19.85
N VAL A 159 22.70 -27.04 18.67
CA VAL A 159 22.56 -28.44 18.28
C VAL A 159 23.91 -29.03 17.92
N GLU A 160 24.76 -28.28 17.22
CA GLU A 160 26.14 -28.68 16.91
C GLU A 160 26.97 -28.87 18.19
N ALA A 161 26.91 -27.95 19.14
CA ALA A 161 27.60 -28.06 20.44
C ALA A 161 27.06 -29.15 21.39
N GLN A 162 25.95 -29.82 21.06
CA GLN A 162 25.43 -30.98 21.82
C GLN A 162 25.85 -32.32 21.21
N LEU A 163 26.41 -32.31 20.00
CA LEU A 163 26.86 -33.49 19.27
C LEU A 163 28.36 -33.72 19.41
N ASP A 164 29.10 -32.72 19.88
CA ASP A 164 30.51 -32.78 20.28
C ASP A 164 30.65 -33.11 21.78
#